data_AF-A0A8T4Q7S8-F1
#
_entry.id   AF-A0A8T4Q7S8-F1
#
_cell.length_a   1.000
_cell.length_b   1.000
_cell.length_c   1.000
_cell.angle_alpha   90.00
_cell.angle_beta   90.00
_cell.angle_gamma   90.00
#
_symmetry.space_group_name_H-M   'P 1'
#
loop_
_entity.id
_entity.type
_entity.pdbx_description
1 polymer ?
#
loop_
_entity_poly.entity_id
_entity_poly.type
_entity_poly.pdbx_seq_one_letter_code
_entity_poly.pdbx_strand_id
1 'polypeptide(L)'
;MELPQEIEVWYIIPTIRKELAIAMKETGLKQSEIAKRLGLTKAAITNYINKKRAKELQFDDDFKVKVKESVKEIKNEFDAVRQIQKLLRLAHEKKVVCEIHKRKNLVEDLKDCNVCFE
;
A
#
# COMPACT_ATOMS: atom_id res chain seq x y z
N MET A 1 2.85 -16.17 -14.12
CA MET A 1 2.01 -16.44 -12.94
C MET A 1 2.81 -15.99 -11.73
N GLU A 2 2.39 -14.93 -11.05
CA GLU A 2 3.04 -14.41 -9.82
C GLU A 2 2.23 -14.94 -8.62
N LEU A 3 2.91 -15.31 -7.53
CA LEU A 3 2.26 -15.69 -6.27
C LEU A 3 1.59 -14.47 -5.63
N PRO A 4 0.50 -14.65 -4.84
CA PRO A 4 -0.14 -13.56 -4.11
C PRO A 4 0.83 -12.73 -3.28
N GLN A 5 1.79 -13.38 -2.63
CA GLN A 5 2.80 -12.75 -1.79
C GLN A 5 3.79 -11.92 -2.61
N GLU A 6 4.14 -12.37 -3.82
CA GLU A 6 4.97 -11.59 -4.75
C GLU A 6 4.23 -10.32 -5.19
N ILE A 7 2.93 -10.44 -5.48
CA ILE A 7 2.08 -9.28 -5.81
C ILE A 7 2.03 -8.29 -4.63
N GLU A 8 1.87 -8.78 -3.41
CA GLU A 8 1.86 -7.95 -2.21
C GLU A 8 3.18 -7.20 -2.02
N VAL A 9 4.30 -7.90 -2.11
CA VAL A 9 5.63 -7.35 -1.89
C VAL A 9 6.03 -6.35 -2.98
N TRP A 10 5.67 -6.60 -4.23
CA TRP A 10 6.08 -5.74 -5.35
C TRP A 10 5.12 -4.59 -5.64
N TYR A 11 3.83 -4.72 -5.31
CA TYR A 11 2.83 -3.72 -5.70
C TYR A 11 2.07 -3.15 -4.50
N ILE A 12 1.51 -3.99 -3.62
CA ILE A 12 0.58 -3.52 -2.58
C ILE A 12 1.30 -2.82 -1.43
N ILE A 13 2.28 -3.47 -0.81
CA ILE A 13 3.08 -2.90 0.31
C ILE A 13 3.76 -1.59 -0.14
N PRO A 14 4.43 -1.54 -1.30
CA PRO A 14 4.95 -0.30 -1.88
C PRO A 14 3.93 0.83 -2.00
N THR A 15 2.71 0.51 -2.43
CA THR A 15 1.65 1.51 -2.63
C THR A 15 1.10 1.99 -1.29
N ILE A 16 0.85 1.09 -0.34
CA ILE A 16 0.42 1.47 1.02
C ILE A 16 1.44 2.41 1.67
N ARG A 17 2.74 2.08 1.62
CA ARG A 17 3.79 2.94 2.19
C ARG A 17 3.84 4.31 1.54
N LYS A 18 3.61 4.39 0.22
CA LYS A 18 3.54 5.64 -0.52
C LYS A 18 2.33 6.48 -0.08
N GLU A 19 1.14 5.89 -0.02
CA GLU A 19 -0.09 6.59 0.38
C GLU A 19 0.01 7.10 1.82
N LEU A 20 0.57 6.29 2.74
CA LEU A 20 0.88 6.72 4.10
C LEU A 20 1.84 7.92 4.12
N ALA A 21 2.93 7.87 3.35
CA ALA A 21 3.89 8.96 3.29
C ALA A 21 3.28 10.27 2.72
N ILE A 22 2.41 10.17 1.73
CA ILE A 22 1.68 11.31 1.15
C ILE A 22 0.70 11.87 2.19
N ALA A 23 -0.14 11.02 2.80
CA ALA A 23 -1.10 11.44 3.81
C ALA A 23 -0.42 12.05 5.05
N MET A 24 0.70 11.50 5.51
CA MET A 24 1.51 12.10 6.58
C MET A 24 2.12 13.45 6.17
N LYS A 25 2.43 13.64 4.89
CA LYS A 25 2.95 14.91 4.39
C LYS A 25 1.85 15.99 4.39
N GLU A 26 0.62 15.61 4.08
CA GLU A 26 -0.57 16.49 4.14
C GLU A 26 -0.84 17.00 5.57
N THR A 27 -0.47 16.26 6.61
CA THR A 27 -0.59 16.72 8.01
C THR A 27 0.51 17.71 8.42
N GLY A 28 1.39 18.14 7.50
CA GLY A 28 2.46 19.09 7.78
C GLY A 28 3.76 18.48 8.30
N LEU A 29 3.88 17.16 8.39
CA LEU A 29 5.12 16.53 8.86
C LEU A 29 6.30 16.76 7.90
N LYS A 30 7.51 16.85 8.47
CA LYS A 30 8.76 16.91 7.71
C LYS A 30 9.11 15.52 7.18
N GLN A 31 9.69 15.42 5.98
CA GLN A 31 10.05 14.13 5.37
C GLN A 31 10.98 13.27 6.25
N SER A 32 11.85 13.91 7.05
CA SER A 32 12.71 13.21 8.02
C SER A 32 11.94 12.55 9.16
N GLU A 33 10.82 13.16 9.59
CA GLU A 33 9.96 12.62 10.64
C GLU A 33 9.13 11.45 10.10
N ILE A 34 8.58 11.62 8.89
CA ILE A 34 7.86 10.55 8.18
C ILE A 34 8.76 9.32 7.99
N ALA A 35 10.02 9.55 7.57
CA ALA A 35 11.02 8.51 7.40
C ALA A 35 11.24 7.70 8.70
N LYS A 36 11.44 8.39 9.82
CA LYS A 36 11.58 7.76 11.14
C LYS A 36 10.35 6.95 11.54
N ARG A 37 9.16 7.51 11.37
CA ARG A 37 7.90 6.84 11.76
C ARG A 37 7.58 5.62 10.90
N LEU A 38 7.99 5.61 9.63
CA LEU A 38 7.75 4.48 8.72
C LEU A 38 8.92 3.47 8.69
N GLY A 39 10.02 3.70 9.41
CA GLY A 39 11.21 2.84 9.33
C GLY A 39 11.88 2.87 7.95
N LEU A 40 11.85 4.01 7.26
CA LEU A 40 12.34 4.17 5.89
C LEU A 40 13.42 5.25 5.80
N THR A 41 14.17 5.26 4.70
CA THR A 41 15.13 6.33 4.43
C THR A 41 14.42 7.60 3.97
N LYS A 42 14.99 8.77 4.26
CA LYS A 42 14.48 10.05 3.73
C LYS A 42 14.40 10.03 2.19
N ALA A 43 15.36 9.38 1.52
CA ALA A 43 15.36 9.21 0.08
C ALA A 43 14.15 8.40 -0.42
N ALA A 44 13.75 7.34 0.30
CA ALA A 44 12.53 6.59 -0.01
C ALA A 44 11.28 7.46 0.11
N ILE A 45 11.18 8.29 1.17
CA ILE A 45 10.06 9.23 1.35
C ILE A 45 10.03 10.29 0.25
N THR A 46 11.17 10.90 -0.07
CA THR A 46 11.28 11.85 -1.19
C THR A 46 10.83 11.19 -2.50
N ASN A 47 11.25 9.95 -2.76
CA ASN A 47 10.79 9.19 -3.93
C ASN A 47 9.27 8.95 -3.91
N TYR A 48 8.67 8.63 -2.76
CA TYR A 48 7.21 8.44 -2.66
C TYR A 48 6.42 9.71 -2.92
N ILE A 49 6.88 10.85 -2.40
CA ILE A 49 6.20 12.14 -2.55
C ILE A 49 6.39 12.70 -3.97
N ASN A 50 7.62 12.68 -4.48
CA ASN A 50 7.96 13.35 -5.74
C ASN A 50 7.70 12.48 -6.97
N LYS A 51 7.82 11.14 -6.84
CA LYS A 51 7.58 10.24 -7.96
C LYS A 51 6.18 9.67 -7.86
N LYS A 52 5.41 9.89 -8.93
CA LYS A 52 4.39 8.95 -9.34
C LYS A 52 5.14 7.67 -9.74
N ARG A 53 5.47 6.77 -8.77
CA ARG A 53 5.73 5.36 -9.14
C ARG A 53 4.62 4.98 -10.13
N ALA A 54 5.02 4.42 -11.27
CA ALA A 54 4.17 4.22 -12.43
C ALA A 54 2.79 3.66 -12.02
N LYS A 55 1.76 4.02 -12.79
CA LYS A 55 0.31 3.88 -12.55
C LYS A 55 -0.20 2.44 -12.31
N GLU A 56 0.42 1.63 -11.46
CA GLU A 56 0.07 0.20 -11.40
C GLU A 56 -1.09 -0.08 -10.45
N LEU A 57 -1.23 0.67 -9.35
CA LEU A 57 -2.32 0.50 -8.39
C LEU A 57 -2.83 1.84 -7.88
N GLN A 58 -4.15 2.06 -7.99
CA GLN A 58 -4.86 3.17 -7.36
C GLN A 58 -5.89 2.58 -6.41
N PHE A 59 -5.74 2.90 -5.13
CA PHE A 59 -6.75 2.56 -4.13
C PHE A 59 -7.98 3.44 -4.31
N ASP A 60 -9.16 2.85 -4.04
CA ASP A 60 -10.43 3.57 -4.00
C ASP A 60 -10.45 4.63 -2.88
N ASP A 61 -11.45 5.51 -2.91
CA ASP A 61 -11.51 6.61 -1.94
C ASP A 61 -11.78 6.13 -0.51
N ASP A 62 -12.50 5.01 -0.34
CA ASP A 62 -12.73 4.37 0.96
C ASP A 62 -11.41 3.89 1.59
N PHE A 63 -10.55 3.24 0.81
CA PHE A 63 -9.23 2.82 1.28
C PHE A 63 -8.34 4.03 1.62
N LYS A 64 -8.41 5.13 0.84
CA LYS A 64 -7.70 6.37 1.18
C LYS A 64 -8.18 6.99 2.50
N VAL A 65 -9.48 6.88 2.82
CA VAL A 65 -9.99 7.27 4.14
C VAL A 65 -9.34 6.44 5.23
N LYS A 66 -9.23 5.12 5.05
CA LYS A 66 -8.54 4.22 5.99
C LYS A 66 -7.05 4.52 6.14
N VAL A 67 -6.37 4.90 5.06
CA VAL A 67 -4.98 5.40 5.13
C VAL A 67 -4.89 6.63 6.03
N LYS A 68 -5.78 7.62 5.86
CA LYS A 68 -5.80 8.84 6.67
C LYS A 68 -6.13 8.58 8.15
N GLU A 69 -7.01 7.62 8.43
CA GLU A 69 -7.26 7.14 9.80
C GLU A 69 -5.99 6.51 10.38
N SER A 70 -5.34 5.61 9.65
CA SER A 70 -4.09 4.96 10.07
C SER A 70 -2.99 5.98 10.39
N VAL A 71 -2.84 7.06 9.61
CA VAL A 71 -1.84 8.11 9.86
C VAL A 71 -1.95 8.71 11.26
N LYS A 72 -3.16 8.89 11.80
CA LYS A 72 -3.39 9.46 13.14
C LYS A 72 -2.83 8.56 14.25
N GLU A 73 -2.80 7.25 13.99
CA GLU A 73 -2.33 6.24 14.93
C GLU A 73 -0.82 5.98 14.85
N ILE A 74 -0.14 6.43 13.79
CA ILE A 74 1.30 6.17 13.58
C ILE A 74 2.16 7.22 14.30
N LYS A 75 2.68 6.84 15.47
CA LYS A 75 3.62 7.67 16.24
C LYS A 75 5.06 7.20 16.12
N ASN A 76 5.27 5.91 15.84
CA ASN A 76 6.58 5.27 15.69
C ASN A 76 6.52 4.11 14.67
N GLU A 77 7.66 3.45 14.45
CA GLU A 77 7.80 2.33 13.51
C GLU A 77 6.92 1.12 13.87
N PHE A 78 6.75 0.82 15.16
CA PHE A 78 5.89 -0.28 15.60
C PHE A 78 4.42 -0.01 15.24
N ASP A 79 3.94 1.21 15.45
CA ASP A 79 2.59 1.62 15.03
C ASP A 79 2.45 1.53 13.50
N ALA A 80 3.47 1.94 12.75
CA ALA A 80 3.46 1.84 11.29
C ALA A 80 3.32 0.39 10.82
N VAL A 81 4.08 -0.56 11.39
CA VAL A 81 3.92 -1.98 11.08
C VAL A 81 2.48 -2.44 11.37
N ARG A 82 1.92 -2.08 12.53
CA ARG A 82 0.55 -2.47 12.90
C ARG A 82 -0.50 -1.92 11.93
N GLN A 83 -0.37 -0.66 11.52
CA GLN A 83 -1.30 -0.02 10.61
C GLN A 83 -1.16 -0.52 9.18
N ILE A 84 0.07 -0.76 8.70
CA ILE A 84 0.31 -1.40 7.40
C ILE A 84 -0.34 -2.78 7.36
N GLN A 85 -0.23 -3.59 8.42
CA GLN A 85 -0.89 -4.89 8.50
C GLN A 85 -2.42 -4.80 8.45
N LYS A 86 -3.03 -3.76 9.05
CA LYS A 86 -4.48 -3.50 8.92
C LYS A 86 -4.86 -3.16 7.49
N LEU A 87 -4.09 -2.29 6.84
CA LEU A 87 -4.34 -1.88 5.45
C LEU A 87 -4.12 -3.05 4.46
N LEU A 88 -3.18 -3.96 4.74
CA LEU A 88 -3.00 -5.18 3.95
C LEU A 88 -4.21 -6.11 4.06
N ARG A 89 -4.74 -6.33 5.27
CA ARG A 89 -5.99 -7.10 5.45
C ARG A 89 -7.15 -6.48 4.69
N LEU A 90 -7.30 -5.15 4.76
CA LEU A 90 -8.33 -4.45 3.99
C LEU A 90 -8.13 -4.61 2.47
N ALA A 91 -6.89 -4.57 1.98
CA ALA A 91 -6.59 -4.79 0.57
C ALA A 91 -6.93 -6.23 0.14
N HIS A 92 -6.71 -7.20 1.02
CA HIS A 92 -7.08 -8.60 0.82
C HIS A 92 -8.61 -8.78 0.81
N GLU A 93 -9.32 -8.23 1.78
CA GLU A 93 -10.81 -8.23 1.83
C GLU A 93 -11.43 -7.59 0.58
N LYS A 94 -10.83 -6.50 0.07
CA LYS A 94 -11.25 -5.83 -1.17
C LYS A 94 -10.76 -6.53 -2.45
N LYS A 95 -10.10 -7.69 -2.35
CA LYS A 95 -9.58 -8.47 -3.47
C LYS A 95 -8.61 -7.72 -4.39
N VAL A 96 -7.84 -6.76 -3.85
CA VAL A 96 -6.89 -5.94 -4.61
C VAL A 96 -5.81 -6.79 -5.31
N VAL A 97 -5.33 -7.86 -4.64
CA VAL A 97 -4.40 -8.83 -5.24
C VAL A 97 -4.96 -9.40 -6.54
N CYS A 98 -6.26 -9.74 -6.55
CA CYS A 98 -6.95 -10.28 -7.71
C CYS A 98 -7.05 -9.27 -8.85
N GLU A 99 -7.26 -7.99 -8.53
CA GLU A 99 -7.30 -6.92 -9.55
C GLU A 99 -5.96 -6.77 -10.26
N ILE A 100 -4.86 -6.79 -9.49
CA ILE A 100 -3.51 -6.69 -10.05
C ILE A 100 -3.18 -7.93 -10.87
N HIS A 101 -3.52 -9.11 -10.33
CA HIS A 101 -3.34 -10.39 -11.01
C HIS A 101 -4.06 -10.41 -12.37
N LYS A 102 -5.33 -10.00 -12.43
CA LYS A 102 -6.12 -9.91 -13.68
C LYS A 102 -5.55 -8.92 -14.69
N ARG A 103 -4.97 -7.80 -14.24
CA ARG A 103 -4.35 -6.79 -15.13
C ARG A 103 -3.02 -7.26 -15.72
N LYS A 104 -2.25 -8.06 -14.97
CA LYS A 104 -0.91 -8.51 -15.38
C LYS A 104 -0.91 -9.84 -16.13
N ASN A 105 -1.80 -10.76 -15.80
CA ASN A 105 -1.86 -12.06 -16.46
C ASN A 105 -2.91 -12.06 -17.58
N LEU A 106 -2.43 -12.26 -18.80
CA LEU A 106 -3.15 -12.59 -20.03
C LEU A 106 -3.84 -13.98 -19.95
N VAL A 107 -4.58 -14.24 -18.87
CA VAL A 107 -5.28 -15.52 -18.69
C VAL A 107 -6.76 -15.25 -18.90
N GLU A 108 -7.26 -15.63 -20.07
CA GLU A 108 -8.62 -15.34 -20.56
C GLU A 108 -9.73 -15.96 -19.69
N ASP A 109 -9.40 -16.94 -18.84
CA ASP A 109 -10.36 -17.73 -18.06
C ASP A 109 -10.16 -17.65 -16.52
N LEU A 110 -10.16 -16.43 -15.95
CA LEU A 110 -10.20 -16.20 -14.49
C LEU A 110 -11.64 -16.13 -13.93
N LYS A 111 -12.62 -16.78 -14.58
CA LYS A 111 -13.95 -16.96 -13.97
C LYS A 111 -13.79 -17.87 -12.75
N ASP A 112 -14.16 -17.34 -11.58
CA ASP A 112 -14.25 -18.05 -10.31
C ASP A 112 -12.94 -18.49 -9.62
N CYS A 113 -11.80 -17.84 -9.91
CA CYS A 113 -10.54 -18.07 -9.18
C CYS A 113 -10.58 -17.51 -7.74
N ASN A 114 -10.33 -18.36 -6.74
CA ASN A 114 -10.27 -17.98 -5.31
C ASN A 114 -8.93 -18.32 -4.62
N VAL A 115 -7.92 -18.82 -5.35
CA VAL A 115 -6.66 -19.35 -4.80
C VAL A 115 -5.90 -18.35 -3.90
N CYS A 116 -6.04 -17.04 -4.15
CA CYS A 116 -5.38 -16.02 -3.33
C CYS A 116 -6.06 -15.75 -1.97
N PHE A 117 -7.26 -16.31 -1.75
CA PHE A 117 -8.13 -16.05 -0.59
C PHE A 117 -8.63 -17.33 0.09
N GLU A 118 -8.16 -18.50 -0.36
CA GLU A 118 -8.20 -19.74 0.43
C GLU A 118 -7.19 -19.67 1.59
#